data_AF-A0A9E2U2G7-F1
#
_entry.id   AF-A0A9E2U2G7-F1
#
_cell.length_a   1.000
_cell.length_b   1.000
_cell.length_c   1.000
_cell.angle_alpha   90.00
_cell.angle_beta   90.00
_cell.angle_gamma   90.00
#
_symmetry.space_group_name_H-M   'P 1'
#
loop_
_entity.id
_entity.type
_entity.pdbx_description
1 polymer ?
#
loop_
_entity_poly.entity_id
_entity_poly.type
_entity_poly.pdbx_seq_one_letter_code
_entity_poly.pdbx_strand_id
1 'polypeptide(L)'
;MDEITLVNLLNKICEKNSYLNWKLNCKYNDNQDHSIMQISLFNSRDNHKAGSVTFSMDTGSVIEGKYETLMPFQPKVQLVDALLDILNYENSKILTSVN
;
A
#
# COMPACT_ATOMS: atom_id res chain seq x y z
N MET A 1 -2.41 4.46 -13.69
CA MET A 1 -2.09 5.45 -12.65
C MET A 1 -0.69 5.97 -12.95
N ASP A 2 -0.44 7.27 -12.85
CA ASP A 2 0.93 7.75 -13.04
C ASP A 2 1.83 7.37 -11.85
N GLU A 3 3.09 7.06 -12.13
CA GLU A 3 4.06 6.61 -11.12
C GLU A 3 4.31 7.66 -10.03
N ILE A 4 4.20 8.94 -10.39
CA ILE A 4 4.41 10.07 -9.49
C ILE A 4 3.34 10.08 -8.39
N THR A 5 2.07 9.85 -8.74
CA THR A 5 0.94 9.80 -7.82
C THR A 5 1.08 8.62 -6.87
N LEU A 6 1.50 7.47 -7.38
CA LEU A 6 1.77 6.30 -6.55
C LEU A 6 2.86 6.59 -5.51
N VAL A 7 4.01 7.10 -5.94
CA VAL A 7 5.13 7.43 -5.05
C VAL A 7 4.73 8.51 -4.04
N ASN A 8 4.00 9.54 -4.47
CA ASN A 8 3.53 10.61 -3.58
C ASN A 8 2.55 10.10 -2.52
N LEU A 9 1.64 9.19 -2.86
CA LEU A 9 0.72 8.60 -1.88
C LEU A 9 1.48 7.73 -0.86
N LEU A 10 2.41 6.90 -1.33
CA LEU A 10 3.23 6.07 -0.46
C LEU A 10 4.09 6.91 0.49
N ASN A 11 4.69 7.99 -0.01
CA ASN A 11 5.45 8.91 0.81
C ASN A 11 4.57 9.62 1.85
N LYS A 12 3.36 10.06 1.47
CA LYS A 12 2.41 10.64 2.43
C LYS A 12 2.02 9.67 3.53
N ILE A 13 1.88 8.37 3.25
CA ILE A 13 1.63 7.36 4.28
C ILE A 13 2.83 7.29 5.25
N CYS A 14 4.05 7.26 4.73
CA CYS A 14 5.28 7.26 5.54
C CYS A 14 5.51 8.57 6.32
N GLU A 15 5.03 9.71 5.84
CA GLU A 15 5.05 10.97 6.59
C GLU A 15 4.15 10.90 7.85
N LYS A 16 3.06 10.12 7.81
CA LYS A 16 2.18 9.92 8.97
C LYS A 16 2.77 8.98 10.01
N ASN A 17 3.52 7.98 9.55
CA ASN A 17 4.21 7.06 10.43
C ASN A 17 5.65 6.93 9.98
N SER A 18 6.55 7.68 10.63
CA SER A 18 7.97 7.76 10.28
C SER A 18 8.73 6.45 10.43
N TYR A 19 8.12 5.44 11.06
CA TYR A 19 8.67 4.09 11.15
C TYR A 19 8.20 3.21 10.00
N LEU A 20 7.21 3.62 9.23
CA LEU A 20 6.75 2.87 8.07
C LEU A 20 7.67 3.14 6.88
N ASN A 21 8.02 2.07 6.17
CA ASN A 21 8.74 2.12 4.91
C ASN A 21 8.04 1.21 3.90
N TRP A 22 8.19 1.50 2.61
CA TRP A 22 7.59 0.72 1.54
C TRP A 22 8.64 0.14 0.59
N LYS A 23 8.30 -1.00 -0.02
CA LYS A 23 9.03 -1.59 -1.14
C LYS A 23 8.06 -1.99 -2.23
N LEU A 24 8.45 -1.77 -3.48
CA LEU A 24 7.73 -2.20 -4.66
C LEU A 24 8.49 -3.35 -5.32
N ASN A 25 7.83 -4.50 -5.48
CA ASN A 25 8.40 -5.68 -6.12
C ASN A 25 7.54 -6.11 -7.30
N CYS A 26 8.15 -6.53 -8.40
CA CYS A 26 7.45 -7.25 -9.46
C CYS A 26 7.28 -8.72 -9.03
N LYS A 27 6.03 -9.19 -8.96
CA LYS A 27 5.71 -10.59 -8.65
C LYS A 27 5.68 -11.46 -9.92
N TYR A 28 5.13 -10.90 -10.98
CA TYR A 28 4.96 -11.56 -12.26
C TYR A 28 5.00 -10.52 -13.37
N ASN A 29 5.75 -10.83 -14.41
CA ASN A 29 5.74 -10.08 -15.65
C ASN A 29 5.63 -11.09 -16.77
N ASP A 30 4.59 -11.00 -17.60
CA ASP A 30 4.62 -11.63 -18.91
C ASP A 30 5.22 -10.66 -19.93
N ASN A 31 5.78 -11.19 -21.02
CA ASN A 31 6.32 -10.37 -22.10
C ASN A 31 5.19 -9.70 -22.95
N GLN A 32 3.97 -9.58 -22.41
CA GLN A 32 2.78 -9.04 -23.04
C GLN A 32 2.16 -7.89 -22.23
N ASP A 33 2.97 -7.22 -21.42
CA ASP A 33 2.60 -6.07 -20.60
C ASP A 33 1.62 -6.37 -19.45
N HIS A 34 1.45 -7.62 -19.00
CA HIS A 34 0.76 -7.89 -17.73
C HIS A 34 1.76 -7.92 -16.57
N SER A 35 1.98 -6.74 -15.98
CA SER A 35 2.82 -6.61 -14.80
C SER A 35 2.00 -6.68 -13.51
N ILE A 36 2.17 -7.76 -12.75
CA ILE A 36 1.64 -7.87 -11.39
C ILE A 36 2.71 -7.40 -10.42
N MET A 37 2.38 -6.32 -9.73
CA MET A 37 3.25 -5.65 -8.76
C MET A 37 2.74 -5.90 -7.34
N GLN A 38 3.65 -5.85 -6.37
CA GLN A 38 3.32 -5.87 -4.95
C GLN A 38 4.00 -4.73 -4.23
N ILE A 39 3.21 -3.89 -3.58
CA ILE A 39 3.67 -2.97 -2.55
C ILE A 39 3.69 -3.73 -1.23
N SER A 40 4.79 -3.65 -0.50
CA SER A 40 4.88 -4.14 0.88
C SER A 40 5.26 -2.99 1.80
N LEU A 41 4.52 -2.82 2.89
CA LEU A 41 4.77 -1.82 3.93
C LEU A 41 5.34 -2.53 5.16
N PHE A 42 6.41 -1.97 5.72
CA PHE A 42 7.16 -2.54 6.83
C PHE A 42 7.42 -1.49 7.90
N ASN A 43 7.37 -1.89 9.15
CA ASN A 43 7.81 -1.08 10.28
C ASN A 43 9.33 -1.26 10.46
N SER A 44 10.08 -0.16 10.45
CA SER A 44 11.55 -0.17 10.55
C SER A 44 12.06 -0.47 11.96
N ARG A 45 11.22 -0.34 12.99
CA ARG A 45 11.64 -0.62 14.38
C ARG A 45 11.85 -2.11 14.64
N ASP A 46 11.01 -2.95 14.05
CA ASP A 46 10.96 -4.39 14.29
C ASP A 46 11.04 -5.23 13.00
N ASN A 47 11.19 -4.58 11.84
CA ASN A 47 11.09 -5.19 10.51
C ASN A 47 9.78 -5.98 10.29
N HIS A 48 8.73 -5.67 11.05
CA HIS A 48 7.43 -6.30 10.90
C HIS A 48 6.77 -5.84 9.60
N LYS A 49 6.16 -6.78 8.86
CA LYS A 49 5.38 -6.45 7.66
C LYS A 49 3.99 -5.99 8.06
N ALA A 50 3.81 -4.67 8.13
CA ALA A 50 2.52 -4.02 8.41
C ALA A 50 1.45 -4.35 7.37
N GLY A 51 1.83 -4.51 6.09
CA GLY A 51 0.86 -4.87 5.06
C GLY A 51 1.45 -5.10 3.69
N SER A 52 0.57 -5.50 2.77
CA SER A 52 0.90 -5.49 1.34
C SER A 52 -0.33 -5.43 0.47
N VAL A 53 -0.15 -4.87 -0.73
CA VAL A 53 -1.15 -4.77 -1.79
C VAL A 53 -0.53 -5.32 -3.06
N THR A 54 -1.13 -6.38 -3.62
CA THR A 54 -0.79 -6.93 -4.94
C THR A 54 -1.79 -6.39 -5.95
N PHE A 55 -1.32 -5.84 -7.08
CA PHE A 55 -2.16 -5.18 -8.07
C PHE A 55 -1.62 -5.38 -9.50
N SER A 56 -2.49 -5.23 -10.49
CA SER A 56 -2.08 -5.12 -11.91
C SER A 56 -1.62 -3.68 -12.17
N MET A 57 -0.39 -3.51 -12.66
CA MET A 57 0.18 -2.20 -12.98
C MET A 57 -0.63 -1.48 -14.06
N ASP A 58 -1.14 -2.25 -15.02
CA ASP A 58 -1.79 -1.76 -16.23
C ASP A 58 -3.16 -1.18 -15.92
N THR A 59 -3.90 -1.86 -15.03
CA THR A 59 -5.26 -1.46 -14.66
C THR A 59 -5.33 -0.71 -13.33
N GLY A 60 -4.30 -0.79 -12.49
CA GLY A 60 -4.34 -0.32 -11.10
C GLY A 60 -5.27 -1.14 -10.19
N SER A 61 -5.84 -2.25 -10.68
CA SER A 61 -6.79 -3.05 -9.91
C SER A 61 -6.06 -3.92 -8.89
N VAL A 62 -6.54 -3.88 -7.65
CA VAL A 62 -6.06 -4.74 -6.56
C VAL A 62 -6.52 -6.17 -6.80
N ILE A 63 -5.58 -7.10 -6.72
CA ILE A 63 -5.82 -8.54 -6.78
C ILE A 63 -6.08 -9.06 -5.37
N GLU A 64 -5.20 -8.67 -4.44
CA GLU A 64 -5.28 -9.01 -3.02
C GLU A 64 -4.55 -7.95 -2.21
N GLY A 65 -4.93 -7.77 -0.95
CA GLY A 65 -4.09 -7.04 -0.02
C GLY A 65 -4.67 -6.98 1.38
N LYS A 66 -3.81 -6.63 2.32
CA LYS A 66 -4.17 -6.42 3.72
C LYS A 66 -3.21 -5.42 4.34
N TYR A 67 -3.68 -4.72 5.36
CA TYR A 67 -2.87 -3.80 6.13
C TYR A 67 -3.31 -3.83 7.60
N GLU A 68 -2.41 -4.26 8.48
CA GLU A 68 -2.63 -4.32 9.93
C GLU A 68 -3.98 -4.96 10.28
N THR A 69 -4.81 -4.24 11.04
CA THR A 69 -6.13 -4.66 11.50
C THR A 69 -7.26 -4.27 10.54
N LEU A 70 -6.96 -3.72 9.37
CA LEU A 70 -7.98 -3.46 8.35
C LEU A 70 -8.52 -4.78 7.81
N MET A 71 -9.79 -4.78 7.42
CA MET A 71 -10.33 -5.89 6.64
C MET A 71 -9.50 -6.03 5.35
N PRO A 72 -9.26 -7.26 4.87
CA PRO A 72 -8.59 -7.47 3.59
C PRO A 72 -9.26 -6.68 2.47
N PHE A 73 -8.45 -6.05 1.61
CA PHE A 73 -8.97 -5.29 0.49
C PHE A 73 -9.74 -6.21 -0.43
N GLN A 74 -10.93 -5.79 -0.82
CA GLN A 74 -11.76 -6.56 -1.75
C GLN A 74 -11.05 -6.62 -3.11
N PRO A 75 -11.10 -7.77 -3.81
CA PRO A 75 -10.60 -7.85 -5.18
C PRO A 75 -11.29 -6.81 -6.08
N LYS A 76 -10.53 -6.26 -7.04
CA LYS A 76 -10.96 -5.23 -8.01
C LYS A 76 -11.20 -3.83 -7.46
N VAL A 77 -10.89 -3.57 -6.18
CA VAL A 77 -10.74 -2.18 -5.69
C VAL A 77 -9.57 -1.51 -6.41
N GLN A 78 -9.64 -0.20 -6.64
CA GLN A 78 -8.53 0.53 -7.24
C GLN A 78 -7.39 0.72 -6.24
N LEU A 79 -6.14 0.63 -6.71
CA LEU A 79 -4.97 0.80 -5.86
C LEU A 79 -4.98 2.14 -5.12
N VAL A 80 -5.44 3.22 -5.77
CA VAL A 80 -5.56 4.54 -5.13
C VAL A 80 -6.45 4.45 -3.90
N ASP A 81 -7.62 3.84 -4.02
CA ASP A 81 -8.59 3.71 -2.93
C ASP A 81 -7.99 2.91 -1.76
N ALA A 82 -7.33 1.79 -2.07
CA ALA A 82 -6.64 0.99 -1.05
C ALA A 82 -5.53 1.79 -0.33
N LEU A 83 -4.76 2.62 -1.05
CA LEU A 83 -3.74 3.48 -0.45
C LEU A 83 -4.34 4.63 0.37
N LEU A 84 -5.46 5.20 -0.07
CA LEU A 84 -6.19 6.22 0.68
C LEU A 84 -6.79 5.64 1.97
N ASP A 85 -7.29 4.41 1.94
CA ASP A 85 -7.76 3.71 3.14
C ASP A 85 -6.62 3.50 4.15
N ILE A 86 -5.43 3.09 3.69
CA ILE A 86 -4.24 2.97 4.53
C ILE A 86 -3.85 4.33 5.12
N LEU A 87 -3.83 5.38 4.31
CA LEU A 87 -3.51 6.74 4.75
C LEU A 87 -4.50 7.23 5.81
N ASN A 88 -5.80 7.02 5.60
CA ASN A 88 -6.84 7.40 6.54
C ASN A 88 -6.74 6.62 7.86
N TYR A 89 -6.38 5.34 7.79
CA TYR A 89 -6.14 4.53 8.98
C TYR A 89 -4.89 4.98 9.76
N GLU A 90 -3.78 5.30 9.11
CA GLU A 90 -2.61 5.85 9.80
C GLU A 90 -2.91 7.24 10.41
N ASN A 91 -3.71 8.07 9.73
CA ASN A 91 -4.19 9.34 10.29
C ASN A 91 -5.05 9.13 11.55
N SER A 92 -5.92 8.11 11.58
CA SER A 92 -6.79 7.85 12.73
C SER A 92 -6.03 7.33 13.96
N LYS A 93 -4.96 6.54 13.76
CA LYS A 93 -4.06 6.10 14.84
C LYS A 93 -3.43 7.27 15.59
N ILE A 94 -3.00 8.30 14.87
CA ILE A 94 -2.38 9.48 15.48
C ILE A 94 -3.37 10.16 16.43
N LEU A 95 -4.63 10.33 16.00
CA LEU A 95 -5.67 10.96 16.81
C LEU A 95 -5.97 10.20 18.12
N THR A 96 -5.83 8.88 18.13
CA THR A 96 -6.01 8.07 19.34
C THR A 96 -4.79 8.06 20.28
N SER A 97 -3.61 8.46 19.82
CA SER A 97 -2.37 8.46 20.61
C SER A 97 -2.12 9.73 21.43
N VAL A 98 -3.02 10.72 21.33
CA VAL A 98 -2.91 12.04 21.98
C VAL A 98 -3.90 12.18 23.16
N ASN A 99 -4.57 11.11 23.58
CA ASN A 99 -5.46 11.10 24.77
C ASN A 99 -4.89 10.24 25.90
#